data_AF-A0A8T1SZU8-F1
#
_entry.id   AF-A0A8T1SZU8-F1
#
_cell.length_a   1.000
_cell.length_b   1.000
_cell.length_c   1.000
_cell.angle_alpha   90.00
_cell.angle_beta   90.00
_cell.angle_gamma   90.00
#
_symmetry.space_group_name_H-M   'P 1'
#
loop_
_entity.id
_entity.type
_entity.pdbx_description
1 polymer ?
#
loop_
_entity_poly.entity_id
_entity_poly.type
_entity_poly.pdbx_seq_one_letter_code
_entity_poly.pdbx_strand_id
1 'polypeptide(L)'
;DTQSTVRLIFISQSAPAIKKRLQRLKGAEGKSLEELVSVATCVYHTRENIQETKLVRMLAALVNAGNRNEKQGGWRGPPKWQPKMEKGGAPSRANDMCNYCKQLGHWKRECPNRRTGRQPRRPDRPQQQMA
;
A
#
# COMPACT_ATOMS: atom_id res chain seq x y z
N ASP A 1 12.76 45.34 -17.41
CA ASP A 1 13.39 44.02 -17.53
C ASP A 1 12.54 43.13 -18.46
N THR A 2 12.81 43.16 -19.77
CA THR A 2 11.99 42.50 -20.79
C THR A 2 11.97 40.98 -20.63
N GLN A 3 13.10 40.40 -20.22
CA GLN A 3 13.24 38.97 -19.98
C GLN A 3 12.36 38.50 -18.80
N SER A 4 12.28 39.29 -17.73
CA SER A 4 11.42 38.99 -16.59
C SER A 4 9.93 39.01 -16.97
N THR A 5 9.51 39.94 -17.82
CA THR A 5 8.14 39.96 -18.37
C THR A 5 7.84 38.72 -19.21
N VAL A 6 8.78 38.32 -20.09
CA VAL A 6 8.61 37.11 -20.93
C VAL A 6 8.52 35.85 -20.07
N ARG A 7 9.34 35.73 -19.02
CA ARG A 7 9.27 34.61 -18.06
C ARG A 7 7.92 34.55 -17.35
N LEU A 8 7.43 35.70 -16.87
CA LEU A 8 6.13 35.79 -16.21
C LEU A 8 4.99 35.34 -17.13
N ILE A 9 4.99 35.82 -18.39
CA ILE A 9 4.01 35.43 -19.41
C ILE A 9 4.12 33.94 -19.73
N PHE A 10 5.34 33.42 -19.90
CA PHE A 10 5.56 31.99 -20.16
C PHE A 10 4.99 31.11 -19.05
N ILE A 11 5.25 31.45 -17.79
CA ILE A 11 4.73 30.69 -16.64
C ILE A 11 3.21 30.84 -16.53
N SER A 12 2.65 32.02 -16.80
CA SER A 12 1.22 32.27 -16.65
C SER A 12 0.38 31.55 -17.71
N GLN A 13 0.88 31.49 -18.94
CA GLN A 13 0.22 30.89 -20.10
C GLN A 13 0.55 29.40 -20.32
N SER A 14 1.53 28.85 -19.61
CA SER A 14 1.85 27.42 -19.65
C SER A 14 0.67 26.56 -19.18
N ALA A 15 0.57 25.34 -19.73
CA ALA A 15 -0.43 24.36 -19.31
C ALA A 15 -0.42 24.14 -17.78
N PRO A 16 -1.57 23.84 -17.13
CA PRO A 16 -1.67 23.83 -15.66
C PRO A 16 -0.65 22.94 -14.95
N ALA A 17 -0.34 21.77 -15.50
CA ALA A 17 0.64 20.84 -14.94
C ALA A 17 2.08 21.39 -15.03
N ILE A 18 2.42 22.03 -16.16
CA ILE A 18 3.73 22.66 -16.39
C ILE A 18 3.87 23.88 -15.48
N LYS A 19 2.87 24.78 -15.48
CA LYS A 19 2.81 25.94 -14.59
C LYS A 19 3.01 25.56 -13.12
N LYS A 20 2.29 24.55 -12.63
CA LYS A 20 2.43 24.05 -11.25
C LYS A 20 3.83 23.50 -10.96
N ARG A 21 4.49 22.89 -11.95
CA ARG A 21 5.88 22.43 -11.81
C ARG A 21 6.86 23.59 -11.77
N LEU A 22 6.71 24.58 -12.65
CA LEU A 22 7.57 25.76 -12.72
C LEU A 22 7.46 26.61 -11.45
N GLN A 23 6.25 26.83 -10.92
CA GLN A 23 6.01 27.58 -9.67
C GLN A 23 6.56 26.89 -8.42
N ARG A 24 6.70 25.56 -8.43
CA ARG A 24 7.25 24.77 -7.31
C ARG A 24 8.78 24.78 -7.25
N LEU A 25 9.45 25.18 -8.32
CA LEU A 25 10.88 25.41 -8.28
C LEU A 25 11.10 26.68 -7.46
N LYS A 26 11.60 26.54 -6.22
CA LYS A 26 11.92 27.64 -5.29
C LYS A 26 12.57 28.79 -6.08
N GLY A 27 11.87 29.91 -6.22
CA GLY A 27 12.31 31.09 -6.94
C GLY A 27 12.40 30.90 -8.46
N ALA A 28 11.30 31.12 -9.17
CA ALA A 28 11.37 31.43 -10.60
C ALA A 28 12.15 32.74 -10.88
N GLU A 29 12.46 33.51 -9.82
CA GLU A 29 13.18 34.79 -9.84
C GLU A 29 14.67 34.70 -10.20
N GLY A 30 15.23 33.48 -10.32
CA GLY A 30 16.63 33.29 -10.74
C GLY A 30 16.81 32.42 -11.98
N LYS A 31 15.73 31.87 -12.55
CA LYS A 31 15.83 30.88 -13.64
C LYS A 31 15.83 31.55 -14.99
N SER A 32 16.75 31.12 -15.87
CA SER A 32 16.75 31.60 -17.24
C SER A 32 15.48 31.13 -17.97
N LEU A 33 15.08 31.86 -19.02
CA LEU A 33 13.94 31.43 -19.84
C LEU A 33 14.20 30.02 -20.44
N GLU A 34 15.45 29.72 -20.80
CA GLU A 34 15.87 28.43 -21.34
C GLU A 34 15.68 27.30 -20.33
N GLU A 35 16.01 27.54 -19.05
CA GLU A 35 15.77 26.55 -18.00
C GLU A 35 14.28 26.28 -17.79
N LEU A 36 13.44 27.33 -17.84
CA LEU A 36 11.99 27.17 -17.75
C LEU A 36 11.43 26.37 -18.93
N VAL A 37 11.90 26.64 -20.14
CA VAL A 37 11.52 25.90 -21.35
C VAL A 37 11.99 24.45 -21.26
N SER A 38 13.24 24.19 -20.87
CA SER A 38 13.78 22.83 -20.71
C SER A 38 12.94 22.00 -19.72
N VAL A 39 12.61 22.58 -18.56
CA VAL A 39 11.73 21.91 -17.58
C VAL A 39 10.33 21.68 -18.14
N ALA A 40 9.76 22.64 -18.86
CA ALA A 40 8.45 22.49 -19.49
C ALA A 40 8.44 21.32 -20.49
N THR A 41 9.48 21.20 -21.30
CA THR A 41 9.68 20.11 -22.27
C THR A 41 9.81 18.76 -21.57
N CYS A 42 10.59 18.66 -20.49
CA CYS A 42 10.67 17.44 -19.68
C CYS A 42 9.30 17.03 -19.11
N VAL A 43 8.52 17.98 -18.58
CA VAL A 43 7.19 17.71 -18.02
C VAL A 43 6.21 17.27 -19.10
N TYR A 44 6.29 17.88 -20.29
CA TYR A 44 5.47 17.52 -21.43
C TYR A 44 5.73 16.07 -21.88
N HIS A 45 6.98 15.72 -22.17
CA HIS A 45 7.33 14.36 -22.62
C HIS A 45 7.16 13.29 -21.55
N THR A 46 7.44 13.61 -20.28
CA THR A 46 7.20 12.67 -19.17
C THR A 46 5.71 12.37 -19.02
N ARG A 47 4.85 13.36 -19.27
CA ARG A 47 3.40 13.16 -19.25
C ARG A 47 2.95 12.28 -20.42
N GLU A 48 3.47 12.49 -21.62
CA GLU A 48 3.17 11.63 -22.79
C GLU A 48 3.56 10.17 -22.50
N ASN A 49 4.75 9.93 -21.97
CA ASN A 49 5.21 8.58 -21.60
C ASN A 49 4.32 7.93 -20.51
N ILE A 50 3.85 8.69 -19.51
CA ILE A 50 2.92 8.16 -18.50
C ILE A 50 1.55 7.79 -19.10
N GLN A 51 1.08 8.52 -20.12
CA GLN A 51 -0.17 8.17 -20.80
C GLN A 51 0.00 6.95 -21.70
N GLU A 52 1.12 6.88 -22.44
CA GLU A 52 1.47 5.72 -23.27
C GLU A 52 1.64 4.45 -22.42
N THR A 53 2.35 4.51 -21.29
CA THR A 53 2.49 3.35 -20.40
C THR A 53 1.17 2.86 -19.81
N LYS A 54 0.22 3.75 -19.53
CA LYS A 54 -1.13 3.37 -19.09
C LYS A 54 -1.93 2.74 -20.23
N LEU A 55 -1.87 3.31 -21.42
CA LEU A 55 -2.52 2.76 -22.61
C LEU A 55 -1.97 1.37 -22.95
N VAL A 56 -0.64 1.23 -22.97
CA VAL A 56 0.06 -0.05 -23.19
C VAL A 56 -0.31 -1.08 -22.14
N ARG A 57 -0.39 -0.70 -20.85
CA ARG A 57 -0.88 -1.60 -19.79
C ARG A 57 -2.33 -2.04 -20.01
N MET A 58 -3.19 -1.13 -20.45
CA MET A 58 -4.60 -1.41 -20.71
C MET A 58 -4.76 -2.34 -21.93
N LEU A 59 -4.02 -2.06 -23.01
CA LEU A 59 -3.92 -2.92 -24.20
C LEU A 59 -3.39 -4.31 -23.84
N ALA A 60 -2.32 -4.40 -23.05
CA ALA A 60 -1.76 -5.68 -22.59
C ALA A 60 -2.78 -6.48 -21.75
N ALA A 61 -3.56 -5.81 -20.89
CA ALA A 61 -4.61 -6.46 -20.12
C ALA A 61 -5.74 -7.01 -21.02
N LEU A 62 -6.12 -6.28 -22.06
CA LEU A 62 -7.14 -6.72 -23.02
C LEU A 62 -6.65 -7.91 -23.86
N VAL A 63 -5.41 -7.85 -24.35
CA VAL A 63 -4.77 -8.95 -25.10
C VAL A 63 -4.63 -10.21 -24.24
N ASN A 64 -4.17 -10.07 -22.99
CA ASN A 64 -4.09 -11.19 -22.05
C ASN A 64 -5.46 -11.75 -21.66
N ALA A 65 -6.51 -10.92 -21.63
CA ALA A 65 -7.88 -11.39 -21.40
C ALA A 65 -8.41 -12.20 -22.58
N GLY A 66 -8.06 -11.83 -23.83
CA GLY A 66 -8.41 -12.58 -25.04
C GLY A 66 -7.64 -13.89 -25.23
N ASN A 67 -6.48 -14.03 -24.58
CA ASN A 67 -5.66 -15.26 -24.62
C ASN A 67 -5.96 -16.23 -23.45
N ARG A 68 -7.07 -16.03 -22.72
CA ARG A 68 -7.57 -17.03 -21.76
C ARG A 68 -8.36 -18.11 -22.50
N ASN A 69 -7.64 -18.94 -23.26
CA ASN A 69 -8.19 -20.20 -23.72
C ASN A 69 -7.94 -21.30 -22.65
N GLU A 70 -9.02 -21.58 -21.92
CA GLU A 70 -9.45 -22.93 -21.49
C GLU A 70 -8.94 -23.63 -20.21
N LYS A 71 -7.87 -23.29 -19.47
CA LYS A 71 -7.56 -24.08 -18.24
C LYS A 71 -7.08 -23.28 -17.03
N GLN A 72 -8.04 -22.77 -16.25
CA GLN A 72 -7.97 -22.67 -14.77
C GLN A 72 -9.32 -22.16 -14.23
N GLY A 73 -10.32 -23.05 -14.26
CA GLY A 73 -11.54 -22.88 -13.46
C GLY A 73 -11.25 -23.28 -12.02
N GLY A 74 -11.51 -22.38 -11.07
CA GLY A 74 -11.39 -22.70 -9.65
C GLY A 74 -11.54 -21.54 -8.69
N TRP A 75 -12.63 -20.76 -8.80
CA TRP A 75 -13.07 -19.93 -7.68
C TRP A 75 -13.48 -20.86 -6.53
N ARG A 76 -12.65 -20.97 -5.48
CA ARG A 76 -13.11 -21.51 -4.20
C ARG A 76 -13.58 -20.34 -3.35
N GLY A 77 -14.90 -20.25 -3.19
CA GLY A 77 -15.57 -19.27 -2.33
C GLY A 77 -15.04 -19.27 -0.89
N PRO A 78 -15.52 -18.35 -0.03
CA PRO A 78 -14.97 -18.15 1.30
C PRO A 78 -15.07 -19.44 2.15
N PRO A 79 -14.05 -19.78 2.97
CA PRO A 79 -14.03 -21.06 3.68
C PRO A 79 -15.18 -21.16 4.69
N LYS A 80 -16.02 -22.19 4.54
CA LYS A 80 -16.91 -22.66 5.62
C LYS A 80 -16.04 -23.18 6.77
N TRP A 81 -16.34 -22.71 7.99
CA TRP A 81 -15.72 -23.16 9.23
C TRP A 81 -15.81 -24.68 9.38
N GLN A 82 -14.66 -25.34 9.54
CA GLN A 82 -14.55 -26.71 10.07
C GLN A 82 -13.54 -26.68 11.23
N PRO A 83 -13.89 -27.12 12.44
CA PRO A 83 -12.94 -27.11 13.54
C PRO A 83 -12.13 -28.42 13.59
N LYS A 84 -10.87 -28.24 14.01
CA LYS A 84 -9.99 -29.21 14.66
C LYS A 84 -9.08 -30.02 13.75
N MET A 85 -7.96 -29.39 13.38
CA MET A 85 -6.71 -30.12 13.18
C MET A 85 -5.74 -29.71 14.30
N GLU A 86 -5.22 -30.71 15.00
CA GLU A 86 -4.20 -30.61 16.02
C GLU A 86 -3.01 -29.84 15.45
N LYS A 87 -2.68 -28.71 16.09
CA LYS A 87 -1.60 -27.82 15.67
C LYS A 87 -0.25 -28.46 16.01
N GLY A 88 0.23 -29.32 15.12
CA GLY A 88 1.64 -29.62 14.95
C GLY A 88 2.21 -28.82 13.78
N GLY A 89 3.07 -27.85 14.09
CA GLY A 89 4.16 -27.40 13.21
C GLY A 89 3.86 -26.33 12.16
N ALA A 90 4.44 -25.13 12.38
CA ALA A 90 5.10 -24.38 11.30
C ALA A 90 6.26 -23.56 11.89
N PRO A 91 7.37 -23.38 11.15
CA PRO A 91 8.71 -23.28 11.72
C PRO A 91 9.16 -21.88 12.12
N SER A 92 10.11 -21.91 13.05
CA SER A 92 10.90 -20.86 13.70
C SER A 92 11.04 -19.54 12.93
N ARG A 93 10.48 -18.48 13.52
CA ARG A 93 10.98 -17.11 13.41
C ARG A 93 11.14 -16.56 14.81
N ALA A 94 12.41 -16.38 15.18
CA ALA A 94 12.92 -15.41 16.15
C ALA A 94 12.14 -15.27 17.47
N ASN A 95 12.75 -15.84 18.51
CA ASN A 95 12.46 -15.67 19.93
C ASN A 95 11.44 -16.67 20.51
N ASP A 96 11.98 -17.77 21.04
CA ASP A 96 11.35 -18.61 22.07
C ASP A 96 11.16 -17.85 23.40
N MET A 97 10.91 -16.54 23.36
CA MET A 97 10.73 -15.69 24.52
C MET A 97 9.30 -15.89 25.04
N CYS A 98 9.20 -16.49 26.22
CA CYS A 98 7.94 -16.67 26.92
C CYS A 98 7.23 -15.34 27.13
N ASN A 99 6.05 -15.13 26.52
CA ASN A 99 5.25 -13.91 26.73
C ASN A 99 4.73 -13.72 28.17
N TYR A 100 5.04 -14.62 29.11
CA TYR A 100 4.70 -14.49 30.53
C TYR A 100 5.89 -14.02 31.37
N CYS A 101 7.00 -14.77 31.35
CA CYS A 101 8.19 -14.45 32.15
C CYS A 101 9.34 -13.84 31.34
N LYS A 102 9.16 -13.67 30.03
CA LYS A 102 10.14 -13.13 29.06
C LYS A 102 11.46 -13.91 28.98
N GLN A 103 11.48 -15.17 29.42
CA GLN A 103 12.63 -16.07 29.31
C GLN A 103 12.60 -16.86 28.01
N LEU A 104 13.78 -17.17 27.46
CA LEU A 104 13.91 -17.96 26.23
C LEU A 104 13.72 -19.47 26.50
N GLY A 105 13.38 -20.23 25.46
CA GLY A 105 13.33 -21.69 25.49
C GLY A 105 11.98 -22.32 25.85
N HIS A 106 10.95 -21.53 26.16
CA HIS A 106 9.59 -22.06 26.39
C HIS A 106 8.51 -21.03 26.05
N TRP A 107 7.33 -21.51 25.64
CA TRP A 107 6.19 -20.64 25.37
C TRP A 107 5.39 -20.38 26.64
N LYS A 108 4.52 -19.35 26.64
CA LYS A 108 3.64 -19.02 27.77
C LYS A 108 2.86 -20.22 28.32
N ARG A 109 2.54 -21.22 27.48
CA ARG A 109 1.79 -22.43 27.89
C ARG A 109 2.64 -23.43 28.68
N GLU A 110 3.95 -23.42 28.48
CA GLU A 110 4.94 -24.33 29.08
C GLU A 110 5.72 -23.64 30.20
N CYS A 111 5.37 -22.40 30.54
CA CYS A 111 6.11 -21.63 31.53
C CYS A 111 5.99 -22.27 32.92
N PRO A 112 7.11 -22.65 33.57
CA PRO A 112 7.09 -23.28 34.89
C PRO A 112 6.54 -22.35 35.97
N ASN A 113 6.62 -21.03 35.75
CA ASN A 113 6.05 -20.01 36.64
C ASN A 113 4.54 -19.78 36.41
N ARG A 114 3.93 -20.41 35.40
CA ARG A 114 2.50 -20.29 35.15
C ARG A 114 1.76 -21.23 36.10
N ARG A 115 1.20 -20.64 37.16
CA ARG A 115 0.33 -21.34 38.12
C ARG A 115 -0.69 -22.19 37.36
N THR A 116 -0.56 -23.51 37.51
CA THR A 116 -1.48 -24.51 36.97
C THR A 116 -2.84 -24.31 37.61
N GLY A 117 -3.81 -23.86 36.81
CA GLY A 117 -5.17 -23.69 37.28
C GLY A 117 -6.10 -23.49 36.09
N ARG A 118 -6.82 -24.56 35.72
CA ARG A 118 -8.08 -24.40 34.98
C ARG A 118 -8.96 -23.51 35.85
N GLN A 119 -9.12 -22.23 35.49
CA GLN A 119 -10.23 -21.48 36.05
C GLN A 119 -11.51 -21.92 35.31
N PRO A 120 -12.57 -22.29 36.04
CA PRO A 120 -13.85 -22.59 35.43
C PRO A 120 -14.40 -21.35 34.73
N ARG A 121 -15.21 -21.57 33.69
CA ARG A 121 -15.89 -20.51 32.96
C ARG A 121 -16.70 -19.66 33.95
N ARG A 122 -16.67 -18.34 33.74
CA ARG A 122 -17.40 -17.35 34.53
C ARG A 122 -18.87 -17.78 34.65
N PRO A 123 -19.51 -17.62 35.82
CA PRO A 123 -20.93 -17.91 35.96
C PRO A 123 -21.76 -16.98 35.07
N ASP A 124 -22.83 -17.53 34.51
CA ASP A 124 -23.79 -16.86 33.62
C ASP A 124 -24.42 -15.64 34.30
N ARG A 125 -24.61 -14.57 33.54
CA ARG A 125 -25.14 -13.28 34.01
C ARG A 125 -26.67 -13.38 34.11
N PRO A 126 -27.32 -13.06 35.23
CA PRO A 126 -28.78 -13.12 35.31
C PRO A 126 -29.43 -12.11 34.36
N GLN A 127 -30.41 -12.58 33.59
CA GLN A 127 -31.18 -11.80 32.64
C GLN A 127 -32.21 -10.96 33.40
N GLN A 128 -31.99 -9.65 33.46
CA GLN A 128 -32.93 -8.71 34.08
C GLN A 128 -34.11 -8.53 33.13
N GLN A 129 -35.28 -9.02 33.53
CA GLN A 129 -36.55 -8.83 32.82
C GLN A 129 -36.94 -7.34 32.85
N MET A 130 -37.42 -6.84 31.71
CA MET A 130 -37.96 -5.50 31.54
C MET A 130 -39.50 -5.58 31.64
N ALA A 131 -40.07 -4.67 32.43
CA ALA A 131 -41.50 -4.36 32.63
C ALA A 131 -42.34 -5.40 33.40
#